data_AF-H8FWH7-F1
#
_entry.id   AF-H8FWH7-F1
#
_cell.length_a   1.000
_cell.length_b   1.000
_cell.length_c   1.000
_cell.angle_alpha   90.00
_cell.angle_beta   90.00
_cell.angle_gamma   90.00
#
_symmetry.space_group_name_H-M   'P 1'
#
loop_
_entity.id
_entity.type
_entity.pdbx_description
1 polymer ?
#
loop_
_entity_poly.entity_id
_entity_poly.type
_entity_poly.pdbx_seq_one_letter_code
_entity_poly.pdbx_strand_id
1 'polypeptide(L)'
;MRRASNKNERETAGADPVRRAELLRGTIAAISLGATEFLPKAKIESAAKHWLVGLPPPPDEAEVLRLLGTAFLLATAVVLFAPSASGQTAMDRFARQHKPAGPDDDMAIEALRRSRFRLLRIETALPTSGFMSLDLATGERLHWVDDNISSVCVGLSVAVRVCPIEADIVVAAGPVMPLDEVMLDLARSFIRPGGRGLAEQRCAEALYRHAVRHGVPQVPGFDRPPSDVPDDFPFLPEDGLLHQIAFALEAADGELSPTETQSVREMSGGGDIVDVIIGLAAARMVGREALASAYQTLALVQMETVERRRVTGLSGSLDAVVALVDQAIADDEAPPAARDLFRDLRRRVKVAPSRGTASTDELDKVLGRIQGLREKTVDKGCTEQEALAAAEKVADLLDRYGLSLSEVELKGQSCEGAGIDTGRKRSGPIDVCVPAVGRFCDCRVWRETGPTGEIRYVFFGLPADVAGARYLYDLVRQAFETETDRFKAGDLYAQHHTSERRSATTSFQTGLAHGIAAKLTALHEERGTSMRASTGRDLVPIKAALVDDELARLGMTFEKRSVGRGKRVLRAAYHAGHEAADRFEYRPGIE
;
A
#
# COMPACT_ATOMS: atom_id res chain seq x y z
N MET A 1 -34.79 -20.37 15.11
CA MET A 1 -34.19 -19.23 15.82
C MET A 1 -34.12 -19.37 17.34
N ARG A 2 -35.11 -19.92 18.07
CA ARG A 2 -35.03 -20.10 19.55
C ARG A 2 -34.14 -21.24 20.08
N ARG A 3 -33.63 -22.14 19.23
CA ARG A 3 -32.74 -23.24 19.65
C ARG A 3 -31.23 -22.93 19.57
N ALA A 4 -30.84 -21.85 18.88
CA ALA A 4 -29.43 -21.44 18.78
C ALA A 4 -28.99 -20.60 20.00
N SER A 5 -29.91 -19.85 20.62
CA SER A 5 -29.63 -19.02 21.82
C SER A 5 -29.30 -19.88 23.06
N ASN A 6 -30.00 -20.99 23.25
CA ASN A 6 -29.79 -21.87 24.42
C ASN A 6 -28.50 -22.72 24.35
N LYS A 7 -27.82 -22.77 23.21
CA LYS A 7 -26.57 -23.55 23.08
C LYS A 7 -25.36 -22.73 23.55
N ASN A 8 -25.33 -21.43 23.22
CA ASN A 8 -24.30 -20.51 23.75
C ASN A 8 -24.44 -20.27 25.27
N GLU A 9 -25.67 -20.20 25.80
CA GLU A 9 -25.89 -20.03 27.25
C GLU A 9 -25.51 -21.27 28.09
N ARG A 10 -25.39 -22.46 27.48
CA ARG A 10 -24.95 -23.69 28.18
C ARG A 10 -23.45 -23.95 28.05
N GLU A 11 -22.78 -23.43 27.03
CA GLU A 11 -21.32 -23.53 26.89
C GLU A 11 -20.56 -22.54 27.79
N THR A 12 -21.16 -21.38 28.11
CA THR A 12 -20.56 -20.41 29.04
C THR A 12 -20.58 -20.85 30.50
N ALA A 13 -21.50 -21.74 30.91
CA ALA A 13 -21.60 -22.20 32.30
C ALA A 13 -20.51 -23.21 32.73
N GLY A 14 -19.70 -23.72 31.79
CA GLY A 14 -18.60 -24.67 32.04
C GLY A 14 -17.24 -24.21 31.54
N ALA A 15 -17.10 -22.96 31.11
CA ALA A 15 -15.83 -22.42 30.63
C ALA A 15 -14.82 -22.25 31.79
N ASP A 16 -13.58 -22.67 31.54
CA ASP A 16 -12.41 -22.42 32.37
C ASP A 16 -12.38 -20.93 32.79
N PRO A 17 -12.34 -20.62 34.10
CA PRO A 17 -12.30 -19.25 34.62
C PRO A 17 -11.21 -18.37 33.99
N VAL A 18 -10.06 -18.95 33.67
CA VAL A 18 -8.95 -18.24 33.02
C VAL A 18 -9.33 -17.84 31.60
N ARG A 19 -9.88 -18.77 30.83
CA ARG A 19 -10.38 -18.50 29.47
C ARG A 19 -11.51 -17.48 29.45
N ARG A 20 -12.37 -17.48 30.47
CA ARG A 20 -13.41 -16.44 30.63
C ARG A 20 -12.79 -15.07 30.89
N ALA A 21 -11.76 -15.00 31.75
CA ALA A 21 -11.03 -13.76 32.01
C ALA A 21 -10.34 -13.21 30.74
N GLU A 22 -9.74 -14.07 29.91
CA GLU A 22 -9.16 -13.68 28.61
C GLU A 22 -10.21 -13.06 27.68
N LEU A 23 -11.37 -13.70 27.54
CA LEU A 23 -12.47 -13.20 26.70
C LEU A 23 -13.01 -11.85 27.20
N LEU A 24 -13.12 -11.67 28.52
CA LEU A 24 -13.64 -10.43 29.11
C LEU A 24 -12.67 -9.26 29.03
N ARG A 25 -11.36 -9.49 28.83
CA ARG A 25 -10.34 -8.43 28.79
C ARG A 25 -10.63 -7.39 27.70
N GLY A 26 -10.99 -7.85 26.49
CA GLY A 26 -11.38 -6.98 25.38
C GLY A 26 -12.66 -6.17 25.67
N THR A 27 -13.67 -6.83 26.24
CA THR A 27 -14.93 -6.18 26.64
C THR A 27 -14.72 -5.12 27.71
N ILE A 28 -13.89 -5.40 28.73
CA ILE A 28 -13.54 -4.46 29.80
C ILE A 28 -12.84 -3.21 29.25
N ALA A 29 -11.91 -3.38 28.30
CA ALA A 29 -11.25 -2.26 27.64
C ALA A 29 -12.25 -1.39 26.83
N ALA A 30 -13.14 -2.04 26.05
CA ALA A 30 -14.15 -1.35 25.25
C ALA A 30 -15.14 -0.55 26.12
N ILE A 31 -15.63 -1.15 27.22
CA ILE A 31 -16.50 -0.46 28.17
C ILE A 31 -15.78 0.70 28.86
N SER A 32 -14.53 0.50 29.27
CA SER A 32 -13.73 1.56 29.91
C SER A 32 -13.59 2.78 28.99
N LEU A 33 -13.40 2.56 27.70
CA LEU A 33 -13.37 3.61 26.69
C LEU A 33 -14.74 4.29 26.56
N GLY A 34 -15.84 3.55 26.46
CA GLY A 34 -17.19 4.11 26.40
C GLY A 34 -17.57 4.93 27.65
N ALA A 35 -17.08 4.53 28.82
CA ALA A 35 -17.31 5.26 30.06
C ALA A 35 -16.59 6.62 30.13
N THR A 36 -15.61 6.88 29.24
CA THR A 36 -14.94 8.19 29.18
C THR A 36 -15.88 9.33 28.78
N GLU A 37 -16.98 9.04 28.07
CA GLU A 37 -18.02 10.01 27.72
C GLU A 37 -18.69 10.64 28.95
N PHE A 38 -18.63 9.94 30.09
CA PHE A 38 -19.22 10.37 31.36
C PHE A 38 -18.26 11.18 32.24
N LEU A 39 -17.09 11.54 31.71
CA LEU A 39 -16.06 12.29 32.42
C LEU A 39 -16.17 13.80 32.20
N PRO A 40 -16.06 14.63 33.25
CA PRO A 40 -15.93 16.06 33.09
C PRO A 40 -14.57 16.41 32.48
N LYS A 41 -14.54 16.84 31.21
CA LYS A 41 -13.30 17.24 30.50
C LYS A 41 -12.44 18.22 31.30
N ALA A 42 -13.08 19.21 31.93
CA ALA A 42 -12.40 20.20 32.77
C ALA A 42 -11.63 19.57 33.95
N LYS A 43 -12.11 18.44 34.51
CA LYS A 43 -11.42 17.76 35.62
C LYS A 43 -10.17 17.03 35.13
N ILE A 44 -10.23 16.41 33.95
CA ILE A 44 -9.08 15.76 33.30
C ILE A 44 -8.03 16.81 32.95
N GLU A 45 -8.44 17.89 32.26
CA GLU A 45 -7.55 18.99 31.91
C GLU A 45 -6.88 19.62 33.14
N SER A 46 -7.65 19.85 34.21
CA SER A 46 -7.13 20.44 35.44
C SER A 46 -6.07 19.54 36.08
N ALA A 47 -6.33 18.22 36.16
CA ALA A 47 -5.36 17.26 36.68
C ALA A 47 -4.09 17.20 35.82
N ALA A 48 -4.23 17.05 34.50
CA ALA A 48 -3.11 17.00 33.57
C ALA A 48 -2.28 18.30 33.64
N LYS A 49 -2.93 19.47 33.58
CA LYS A 49 -2.27 20.78 33.72
C LYS A 49 -1.49 20.85 35.04
N HIS A 50 -2.11 20.47 36.16
CA HIS A 50 -1.46 20.48 37.47
C HIS A 50 -0.21 19.61 37.52
N TRP A 51 -0.22 18.45 36.87
CA TRP A 51 0.94 17.56 36.82
C TRP A 51 2.07 18.09 35.94
N LEU A 52 1.74 18.85 34.89
CA LEU A 52 2.69 19.45 33.97
C LEU A 52 3.29 20.78 34.48
N VAL A 53 2.64 21.47 35.43
CA VAL A 53 3.13 22.75 35.95
C VAL A 53 4.57 22.62 36.48
N GLY A 54 5.43 23.51 35.99
CA GLY A 54 6.82 23.66 36.44
C GLY A 54 7.81 22.66 35.82
N LEU A 55 7.39 21.87 34.83
CA LEU A 55 8.33 21.10 34.02
C LEU A 55 9.08 22.01 33.03
N PRO A 56 10.35 21.72 32.72
CA PRO A 56 11.05 22.40 31.64
C PRO A 56 10.35 22.14 30.30
N PRO A 57 10.48 23.07 29.33
CA PRO A 57 9.95 22.84 27.99
C PRO A 57 10.64 21.62 27.36
N PRO A 58 9.89 20.69 26.74
CA PRO A 58 10.49 19.57 26.00
C PRO A 58 11.36 20.06 24.83
N PRO A 59 12.36 19.28 24.41
CA PRO A 59 13.34 19.68 23.39
C PRO A 59 12.75 19.81 21.98
N ASP A 60 11.67 19.09 21.68
CA ASP A 60 11.01 19.07 20.38
C ASP A 60 9.50 18.85 20.48
N GLU A 61 8.80 19.01 19.34
CA GLU A 61 7.34 18.89 19.24
C GLU A 61 6.84 17.47 19.49
N ALA A 62 7.62 16.44 19.11
CA ALA A 62 7.24 15.04 19.33
C ALA A 62 7.18 14.73 20.83
N GLU A 63 8.16 15.21 21.59
CA GLU A 63 8.22 15.05 23.04
C GLU A 63 7.14 15.87 23.76
N VAL A 64 6.77 17.05 23.23
CA VAL A 64 5.60 17.80 23.70
C VAL A 64 4.32 16.97 23.55
N LEU A 65 4.08 16.41 22.36
CA LEU A 65 2.89 15.60 22.08
C LEU A 65 2.85 14.35 22.94
N ARG A 66 3.98 13.66 23.11
CA ARG A 66 4.11 12.47 23.95
C ARG A 66 3.78 12.79 25.42
N LEU A 67 4.40 13.83 25.97
CA LEU A 67 4.20 14.24 27.36
C LEU A 67 2.74 14.66 27.63
N LEU A 68 2.13 15.44 26.72
CA LEU A 68 0.72 15.79 26.81
C LEU A 68 -0.16 14.55 26.73
N GLY A 69 0.08 13.66 25.76
CA GLY A 69 -0.65 12.41 25.60
C GLY A 69 -0.64 11.55 26.86
N THR A 70 0.55 11.32 27.44
CA THR A 70 0.71 10.57 28.69
C THR A 70 -0.03 11.25 29.85
N ALA A 71 0.09 12.57 30.01
CA ALA A 71 -0.59 13.29 31.09
C ALA A 71 -2.11 13.17 30.99
N PHE A 72 -2.69 13.33 29.78
CA PHE A 72 -4.12 13.20 29.56
C PHE A 72 -4.62 11.77 29.75
N LEU A 73 -3.87 10.77 29.27
CA LEU A 73 -4.19 9.35 29.45
C LEU A 73 -4.27 8.98 30.94
N LEU A 74 -3.22 9.29 31.69
CA LEU A 74 -3.15 8.96 33.11
C LEU A 74 -4.17 9.77 33.96
N ALA A 75 -4.42 11.03 33.61
CA ALA A 75 -5.45 11.84 34.24
C ALA A 75 -6.84 11.26 34.00
N THR A 76 -7.11 10.78 32.78
CA THR A 76 -8.35 10.10 32.44
C THR A 76 -8.53 8.84 33.28
N ALA A 77 -7.49 8.02 33.41
CA ALA A 77 -7.52 6.79 34.22
C ALA A 77 -7.84 7.06 35.70
N VAL A 78 -7.30 8.14 36.29
CA VAL A 78 -7.66 8.54 37.68
C VAL A 78 -9.11 9.01 37.75
N VAL A 79 -9.52 9.91 36.85
CA VAL A 79 -10.85 10.53 36.90
C VAL A 79 -11.96 9.51 36.62
N LEU A 80 -11.70 8.47 35.83
CA LEU A 80 -12.65 7.40 35.49
C LEU A 80 -13.20 6.70 36.73
N PHE A 81 -12.34 6.42 37.71
CA PHE A 81 -12.68 5.70 38.93
C PHE A 81 -12.80 6.62 40.16
N ALA A 82 -12.58 7.92 40.01
CA ALA A 82 -12.75 8.87 41.09
C ALA A 82 -14.24 9.13 41.36
N PRO A 83 -14.71 9.02 42.62
CA PRO A 83 -16.09 9.36 42.94
C PRO A 83 -16.34 10.86 42.73
N SER A 84 -17.55 11.19 42.27
CA SER A 84 -18.05 12.57 42.24
C SER A 84 -18.55 12.99 43.62
N ALA A 85 -19.04 14.24 43.74
CA ALA A 85 -19.63 14.72 44.99
C ALA A 85 -20.85 13.88 45.46
N SER A 86 -21.55 13.20 44.55
CA SER A 86 -22.63 12.25 44.88
C SER A 86 -22.14 10.84 45.23
N GLY A 87 -20.83 10.62 45.28
CA GLY A 87 -20.22 9.31 45.52
C GLY A 87 -20.15 8.40 44.29
N GLN A 88 -20.83 8.74 43.18
CA GLN A 88 -20.84 7.92 41.97
C GLN A 88 -19.62 8.17 41.08
N THR A 89 -19.03 7.10 40.55
CA THR A 89 -17.96 7.14 39.55
C THR A 89 -18.54 7.33 38.13
N ALA A 90 -17.67 7.52 37.13
CA ALA A 90 -18.12 7.52 35.73
C ALA A 90 -18.60 6.14 35.31
N MET A 91 -17.96 5.07 35.82
CA MET A 91 -18.43 3.70 35.60
C MET A 91 -19.84 3.46 36.15
N ASP A 92 -20.19 4.00 37.32
CA ASP A 92 -21.56 3.90 37.85
C ASP A 92 -22.58 4.62 36.97
N ARG A 93 -22.20 5.77 36.39
CA ARG A 93 -23.06 6.51 35.47
C ARG A 93 -23.24 5.77 34.14
N PHE A 94 -22.15 5.21 33.60
CA PHE A 94 -22.16 4.35 32.43
C PHE A 94 -23.10 3.16 32.65
N ALA A 95 -22.89 2.39 33.72
CA ALA A 95 -23.69 1.21 34.06
C ALA A 95 -25.19 1.51 34.20
N ARG A 96 -25.54 2.72 34.68
CA ARG A 96 -26.95 3.14 34.80
C ARG A 96 -27.61 3.46 33.45
N GLN A 97 -26.85 3.96 32.48
CA GLN A 97 -27.37 4.40 31.18
C GLN A 97 -27.17 3.37 30.07
N HIS A 98 -26.23 2.44 30.25
CA HIS A 98 -25.92 1.40 29.30
C HIS A 98 -26.69 0.12 29.65
N LYS A 99 -27.44 -0.43 28.70
CA LYS A 99 -28.11 -1.72 28.86
C LYS A 99 -27.15 -2.81 28.36
N PRO A 100 -26.77 -3.80 29.20
CA PRO A 100 -25.84 -4.83 28.78
C PRO A 100 -26.33 -5.58 27.54
N ALA A 101 -25.43 -5.80 26.57
CA ALA A 101 -25.73 -6.51 25.33
C ALA A 101 -25.88 -8.02 25.54
N GLY A 102 -25.31 -8.56 26.62
CA GLY A 102 -25.33 -9.97 26.99
C GLY A 102 -24.73 -10.22 28.37
N PRO A 103 -24.62 -11.49 28.80
CA PRO A 103 -24.11 -11.85 30.13
C PRO A 103 -22.65 -11.44 30.36
N ASP A 104 -21.79 -11.55 29.33
CA ASP A 104 -20.38 -11.17 29.43
C ASP A 104 -20.21 -9.65 29.61
N ASP A 105 -21.07 -8.86 28.97
CA ASP A 105 -21.10 -7.40 29.09
C ASP A 105 -21.57 -6.97 30.49
N ASP A 106 -22.60 -7.64 31.04
CA ASP A 106 -23.07 -7.41 32.41
C ASP A 106 -21.99 -7.78 33.44
N MET A 107 -21.30 -8.91 33.24
CA MET A 107 -20.17 -9.32 34.06
C MET A 107 -19.02 -8.32 34.01
N ALA A 108 -18.65 -7.83 32.82
CA ALA A 108 -17.59 -6.84 32.65
C ALA A 108 -17.94 -5.50 33.32
N ILE A 109 -19.18 -5.03 33.21
CA ILE A 109 -19.67 -3.82 33.88
C ILE A 109 -19.56 -3.98 35.41
N GLU A 110 -20.02 -5.11 35.96
CA GLU A 110 -19.94 -5.33 37.41
C GLU A 110 -18.49 -5.50 37.90
N ALA A 111 -17.64 -6.17 37.13
CA ALA A 111 -16.21 -6.29 37.42
C ALA A 111 -15.51 -4.91 37.43
N LEU A 112 -15.84 -4.02 36.49
CA LEU A 112 -15.35 -2.64 36.45
C LEU A 112 -15.79 -1.81 37.66
N ARG A 113 -17.03 -1.96 38.10
CA ARG A 113 -17.56 -1.30 39.31
C ARG A 113 -16.88 -1.80 40.59
N ARG A 114 -16.42 -3.05 40.60
CA ARG A 114 -15.67 -3.66 41.72
C ARG A 114 -14.16 -3.49 41.60
N SER A 115 -13.67 -2.82 40.55
CA SER A 115 -12.24 -2.68 40.30
C SER A 115 -11.50 -1.99 41.45
N ARG A 116 -10.25 -2.40 41.66
CA ARG A 116 -9.39 -1.88 42.72
C ARG A 116 -8.04 -1.49 42.17
N PHE A 117 -7.47 -0.40 42.68
CA PHE A 117 -6.07 -0.06 42.42
C PHE A 117 -5.16 -0.85 43.36
N ARG A 118 -4.22 -1.61 42.80
CA ARG A 118 -3.39 -2.59 43.49
C ARG A 118 -1.91 -2.35 43.22
N LEU A 119 -1.08 -2.76 44.18
CA LEU A 119 0.37 -2.84 44.02
C LEU A 119 0.71 -4.33 43.94
N LEU A 120 1.00 -4.83 42.76
CA LEU A 120 1.25 -6.26 42.55
C LEU A 120 2.73 -6.52 42.37
N ARG A 121 3.22 -7.63 42.90
CA ARG A 121 4.52 -8.20 42.53
C ARG A 121 4.30 -9.48 41.77
N ILE A 122 4.86 -9.57 40.57
CA ILE A 122 4.79 -10.77 39.73
C ILE A 122 5.68 -11.84 40.38
N GLU A 123 5.11 -12.95 40.83
CA GLU A 123 5.87 -14.03 41.52
C GLU A 123 6.22 -15.17 40.56
N THR A 124 5.29 -15.62 39.73
CA THR A 124 5.50 -16.81 38.87
C THR A 124 4.63 -16.76 37.63
N ALA A 125 5.20 -17.09 36.47
CA ALA A 125 4.46 -17.26 35.22
C ALA A 125 3.64 -18.57 35.24
N LEU A 126 2.40 -18.52 34.78
CA LEU A 126 1.49 -19.67 34.79
C LEU A 126 1.38 -20.33 33.41
N PRO A 127 1.21 -21.67 33.33
CA PRO A 127 1.14 -22.37 32.04
C PRO A 127 -0.11 -22.05 31.19
N THR A 128 -1.20 -21.63 31.84
CA THR A 128 -2.53 -21.50 31.22
C THR A 128 -2.88 -20.08 30.78
N SER A 129 -2.03 -19.08 31.08
CA SER A 129 -2.10 -17.64 30.75
C SER A 129 -1.93 -16.75 32.00
N GLY A 130 -1.07 -15.74 31.91
CA GLY A 130 -0.82 -14.78 32.99
C GLY A 130 0.12 -15.23 34.10
N PHE A 131 -0.03 -14.61 35.27
CA PHE A 131 0.93 -14.67 36.38
C PHE A 131 0.25 -14.84 37.73
N MET A 132 0.88 -15.61 38.62
CA MET A 132 0.61 -15.51 40.04
C MET A 132 1.30 -14.26 40.58
N SER A 133 0.54 -13.39 41.25
CA SER A 133 1.00 -12.09 41.73
C SER A 133 0.63 -11.86 43.19
N LEU A 134 1.51 -11.20 43.95
CA LEU A 134 1.29 -10.82 45.34
C LEU A 134 0.86 -9.35 45.44
N ASP A 135 -0.30 -9.08 46.05
CA ASP A 135 -0.69 -7.72 46.46
C ASP A 135 0.16 -7.28 47.66
N LEU A 136 1.02 -6.29 47.44
CA LEU A 136 1.95 -5.78 48.44
C LEU A 136 1.26 -4.99 49.56
N ALA A 137 0.01 -4.56 49.38
CA ALA A 137 -0.75 -3.82 50.38
C ALA A 137 -1.59 -4.73 51.29
N THR A 138 -2.07 -5.87 50.78
CA THR A 138 -2.94 -6.80 51.51
C THR A 138 -2.29 -8.15 51.85
N GLY A 139 -1.27 -8.56 51.10
CA GLY A 139 -0.67 -9.89 51.16
C GLY A 139 -1.47 -10.96 50.40
N GLU A 140 -2.54 -10.59 49.69
CA GLU A 140 -3.34 -11.51 48.88
C GLU A 140 -2.55 -11.97 47.65
N ARG A 141 -2.73 -13.24 47.26
CA ARG A 141 -2.24 -13.76 45.99
C ARG A 141 -3.37 -13.77 44.96
N LEU A 142 -3.08 -13.27 43.77
CA LEU A 142 -4.02 -13.11 42.67
C LEU A 142 -3.45 -13.75 41.41
N HIS A 143 -4.29 -14.47 40.68
CA HIS A 143 -4.00 -14.88 39.31
C HIS A 143 -4.34 -13.72 38.38
N TRP A 144 -3.32 -12.98 37.97
CA TRP A 144 -3.45 -11.90 37.01
C TRP A 144 -3.34 -12.46 35.59
N VAL A 145 -4.45 -12.44 34.86
CA VAL A 145 -4.53 -12.91 33.48
C VAL A 145 -4.14 -11.79 32.52
N ASP A 146 -2.94 -11.91 31.96
CA ASP A 146 -2.40 -11.05 30.90
C ASP A 146 -1.39 -11.84 30.06
N ASP A 147 -1.64 -11.93 28.76
CA ASP A 147 -0.80 -12.62 27.78
C ASP A 147 0.22 -11.69 27.11
N ASN A 148 0.17 -10.38 27.38
CA ASN A 148 1.06 -9.39 26.76
C ASN A 148 2.32 -9.15 27.60
N ILE A 149 2.39 -9.71 28.81
CA ILE A 149 3.52 -9.53 29.72
C ILE A 149 4.43 -10.75 29.62
N SER A 150 5.73 -10.52 29.40
CA SER A 150 6.73 -11.58 29.30
C SER A 150 7.06 -12.22 30.66
N SER A 151 7.47 -13.49 30.64
CA SER A 151 7.94 -14.20 31.84
C SER A 151 9.21 -13.59 32.45
N VAL A 152 9.94 -12.76 31.69
CA VAL A 152 11.09 -11.96 32.16
C VAL A 152 10.68 -10.96 33.25
N CYS A 153 9.40 -10.59 33.33
CA CYS A 153 8.87 -9.66 34.31
C CYS A 153 8.67 -10.28 35.71
N VAL A 154 9.01 -11.56 35.94
CA VAL A 154 8.97 -12.16 37.28
C VAL A 154 9.88 -11.39 38.23
N GLY A 155 9.34 -10.99 39.38
CA GLY A 155 9.98 -10.13 40.38
C GLY A 155 9.60 -8.64 40.25
N LEU A 156 9.09 -8.21 39.09
CA LEU A 156 8.67 -6.84 38.86
C LEU A 156 7.51 -6.46 39.77
N SER A 157 7.58 -5.26 40.34
CA SER A 157 6.46 -4.66 41.06
C SER A 157 5.75 -3.67 40.13
N VAL A 158 4.42 -3.73 40.10
CA VAL A 158 3.58 -2.92 39.24
C VAL A 158 2.44 -2.28 40.03
N ALA A 159 2.01 -1.09 39.63
CA ALA A 159 0.77 -0.48 40.07
C ALA A 159 -0.25 -0.58 38.95
N VAL A 160 -1.41 -1.17 39.24
CA VAL A 160 -2.41 -1.46 38.23
C VAL A 160 -3.80 -1.45 38.85
N ARG A 161 -4.79 -0.99 38.08
CA ARG A 161 -6.19 -1.21 38.42
C ARG A 161 -6.63 -2.56 37.88
N VAL A 162 -7.15 -3.42 38.76
CA VAL A 162 -7.60 -4.76 38.38
C VAL A 162 -9.10 -4.94 38.63
N CYS A 163 -9.72 -5.67 37.72
CA CYS A 163 -11.11 -6.12 37.78
C CYS A 163 -11.15 -7.57 38.25
N PRO A 164 -11.88 -7.87 39.34
CA PRO A 164 -12.11 -9.25 39.75
C PRO A 164 -13.09 -9.92 38.79
N ILE A 165 -12.69 -11.06 38.20
CA ILE A 165 -13.56 -11.89 37.36
C ILE A 165 -14.15 -13.01 38.21
N GLU A 166 -13.28 -13.76 38.88
CA GLU A 166 -13.60 -14.79 39.87
C GLU A 166 -12.67 -14.64 41.08
N ALA A 167 -12.91 -15.38 42.16
CA ALA A 167 -12.36 -15.15 43.51
C ALA A 167 -10.96 -14.49 43.57
N ASP A 168 -9.96 -15.12 42.96
CA ASP A 168 -8.56 -14.67 42.89
C ASP A 168 -8.10 -14.32 41.45
N ILE A 169 -8.96 -14.47 40.45
CA ILE A 169 -8.65 -14.23 39.04
C ILE A 169 -9.00 -12.80 38.67
N VAL A 170 -8.00 -12.06 38.20
CA VAL A 170 -8.11 -10.64 37.90
C VAL A 170 -7.56 -10.29 36.52
N VAL A 171 -8.10 -9.23 35.94
CA VAL A 171 -7.62 -8.63 34.68
C VAL A 171 -7.38 -7.14 34.85
N ALA A 172 -6.45 -6.58 34.08
CA ALA A 172 -6.17 -5.15 34.13
C ALA A 172 -7.34 -4.31 33.55
N ALA A 173 -7.57 -3.14 34.14
CA ALA A 173 -8.57 -2.16 33.73
C ALA A 173 -7.96 -0.76 33.71
N GLY A 174 -7.10 -0.53 32.72
CA GLY A 174 -6.39 0.73 32.52
C GLY A 174 -4.87 0.53 32.46
N PRO A 175 -4.10 1.63 32.60
CA PRO A 175 -2.65 1.60 32.56
C PRO A 175 -2.06 0.65 33.62
N VAL A 176 -1.10 -0.16 33.19
CA VAL A 176 -0.26 -0.98 34.08
C VAL A 176 1.08 -0.26 34.19
N MET A 177 1.51 0.06 35.41
CA MET A 177 2.68 0.91 35.65
C MET A 177 3.79 0.12 36.33
N PRO A 178 4.96 -0.06 35.72
CA PRO A 178 6.09 -0.68 36.38
C PRO A 178 6.64 0.27 37.45
N LEU A 179 7.14 -0.29 38.54
CA LEU A 179 7.66 0.45 39.69
C LEU A 179 9.13 0.12 39.89
N ASP A 180 9.97 1.15 39.79
CA ASP A 180 11.32 1.11 40.34
C ASP A 180 11.29 1.26 41.87
N GLU A 181 12.45 1.27 42.51
CA GLU A 181 12.55 1.40 43.97
C GLU A 181 11.93 2.71 44.48
N VAL A 182 12.11 3.82 43.76
CA VAL A 182 11.62 5.16 44.15
C VAL A 182 10.09 5.22 44.08
N MET A 183 9.51 4.75 42.98
CA MET A 183 8.06 4.70 42.79
C MET A 183 7.42 3.69 43.75
N LEU A 184 8.08 2.56 44.02
CA LEU A 184 7.58 1.57 44.97
C LEU A 184 7.55 2.14 46.41
N ASP A 185 8.58 2.87 46.83
CA ASP A 185 8.59 3.51 48.14
C ASP A 185 7.55 4.64 48.25
N LEU A 186 7.37 5.41 47.16
CA LEU A 186 6.26 6.36 47.05
C LEU A 186 4.91 5.65 47.23
N ALA A 187 4.69 4.54 46.53
CA ALA A 187 3.46 3.76 46.61
C ALA A 187 3.21 3.20 48.01
N ARG A 188 4.27 2.69 48.66
CA ARG A 188 4.23 2.14 50.02
C ARG A 188 3.80 3.16 51.06
N SER A 189 4.11 4.44 50.87
CA SER A 189 3.65 5.52 51.77
C SER A 189 2.11 5.64 51.85
N PHE A 190 1.39 5.06 50.87
CA PHE A 190 -0.08 5.04 50.82
C PHE A 190 -0.70 3.75 51.36
N ILE A 191 0.11 2.77 51.80
CA ILE A 191 -0.38 1.55 52.45
C ILE A 191 -0.86 1.91 53.85
N ARG A 192 -2.10 1.51 54.17
CA ARG A 192 -2.72 1.83 55.46
C ARG A 192 -2.27 0.84 56.54
N PRO A 193 -1.95 1.31 57.76
CA PRO A 193 -1.56 0.43 58.86
C PRO A 193 -2.66 -0.59 59.21
N GLY A 194 -2.22 -1.78 59.65
CA GLY A 194 -3.09 -2.84 60.16
C GLY A 194 -3.84 -3.61 59.07
N GLY A 195 -3.24 -3.79 57.89
CA GLY A 195 -3.83 -4.56 56.79
C GLY A 195 -5.07 -3.91 56.15
N ARG A 196 -5.25 -2.59 56.33
CA ARG A 196 -6.43 -1.85 55.82
C ARG A 196 -6.33 -1.48 54.34
N GLY A 197 -5.45 -2.16 53.59
CA GLY A 197 -5.23 -1.99 52.17
C GLY A 197 -4.60 -0.64 51.78
N LEU A 198 -4.79 -0.26 50.52
CA LEU A 198 -4.17 0.92 49.90
C LEU A 198 -5.10 2.14 49.94
N ALA A 199 -4.55 3.35 50.11
CA ALA A 199 -5.27 4.58 49.79
C ALA A 199 -5.36 4.80 48.26
N GLU A 200 -6.11 3.92 47.58
CA GLU A 200 -6.15 3.71 46.13
C GLU A 200 -6.05 4.97 45.26
N GLN A 201 -6.99 5.91 45.41
CA GLN A 201 -7.07 7.11 44.57
C GLN A 201 -5.87 8.03 44.74
N ARG A 202 -5.43 8.25 45.99
CA ARG A 202 -4.28 9.11 46.29
C ARG A 202 -2.97 8.46 45.83
N CYS A 203 -2.88 7.14 45.95
CA CYS A 203 -1.73 6.38 45.46
C CYS A 203 -1.63 6.46 43.94
N ALA A 204 -2.73 6.18 43.22
CA ALA A 204 -2.78 6.26 41.77
C ALA A 204 -2.41 7.66 41.26
N GLU A 205 -3.02 8.71 41.85
CA GLU A 205 -2.71 10.09 41.49
C GLU A 205 -1.23 10.45 41.74
N ALA A 206 -0.66 10.02 42.88
CA ALA A 206 0.75 10.29 43.19
C ALA A 206 1.71 9.59 42.23
N LEU A 207 1.47 8.31 41.93
CA LEU A 207 2.29 7.52 41.00
C LEU A 207 2.19 8.05 39.58
N TYR A 208 0.98 8.35 39.11
CA TYR A 208 0.78 8.86 37.76
C TYR A 208 1.37 10.26 37.58
N ARG A 209 1.25 11.12 38.60
CA ARG A 209 1.96 12.41 38.62
C ARG A 209 3.47 12.21 38.57
N HIS A 210 4.01 11.25 39.32
CA HIS A 210 5.44 10.95 39.29
C HIS A 210 5.87 10.51 37.88
N ALA A 211 5.12 9.58 37.27
CA ALA A 211 5.35 9.11 35.91
C ALA A 211 5.38 10.24 34.86
N VAL A 212 4.44 11.19 34.94
CA VAL A 212 4.43 12.35 34.03
C VAL A 212 5.65 13.25 34.21
N ARG A 213 6.15 13.40 35.45
CA ARG A 213 7.21 14.36 35.76
C ARG A 213 8.62 13.78 35.62
N HIS A 214 8.76 12.48 35.82
CA HIS A 214 10.06 11.81 35.93
C HIS A 214 10.22 10.65 34.93
N GLY A 215 9.18 10.35 34.16
CA GLY A 215 9.14 9.18 33.28
C GLY A 215 8.68 7.92 34.02
N VAL A 216 8.49 6.86 33.24
CA VAL A 216 8.17 5.52 33.73
C VAL A 216 9.43 4.65 33.55
N PRO A 217 9.76 3.78 34.50
CA PRO A 217 10.86 2.84 34.34
C PRO A 217 10.71 2.02 33.07
N GLN A 218 11.77 1.93 32.28
CA GLN A 218 11.79 1.07 31.09
C GLN A 218 12.11 -0.37 31.52
N VAL A 219 11.18 -1.29 31.31
CA VAL A 219 11.25 -2.70 31.69
C VAL A 219 11.08 -3.59 30.45
N PRO A 220 12.12 -4.35 30.09
CA PRO A 220 12.05 -5.31 28.99
C PRO A 220 10.89 -6.30 29.17
N GLY A 221 10.05 -6.45 28.13
CA GLY A 221 8.88 -7.33 28.15
C GLY A 221 7.64 -6.79 28.87
N PHE A 222 7.65 -5.50 29.26
CA PHE A 222 6.51 -4.80 29.88
C PHE A 222 6.09 -3.53 29.08
N ASP A 223 7.06 -2.74 28.60
CA ASP A 223 6.79 -1.48 27.86
C ASP A 223 6.63 -1.67 26.35
N ARG A 224 6.68 -2.91 25.88
CA ARG A 224 6.52 -3.28 24.47
C ARG A 224 5.49 -4.40 24.36
N PRO A 225 4.58 -4.38 23.37
CA PRO A 225 3.90 -5.62 23.01
C PRO A 225 4.97 -6.70 22.79
N PRO A 226 4.70 -7.97 23.13
CA PRO A 226 5.64 -9.05 22.88
C PRO A 226 5.78 -9.22 21.36
N SER A 227 6.62 -8.40 20.73
CA SER A 227 7.17 -8.68 19.43
C SER A 227 8.47 -9.43 19.66
N ASP A 228 8.66 -10.54 18.97
CA ASP A 228 9.95 -11.26 18.87
C ASP A 228 11.06 -10.41 18.18
N VAL A 229 10.84 -9.09 18.04
CA VAL A 229 11.68 -8.12 17.37
C VAL A 229 12.63 -7.50 18.41
N PRO A 230 13.95 -7.71 18.26
CA PRO A 230 14.97 -7.17 19.17
C PRO A 230 14.91 -5.65 19.26
N ASP A 231 15.35 -5.09 20.39
CA ASP A 231 15.07 -3.70 20.73
C ASP A 231 15.63 -2.65 19.77
N ASP A 232 16.63 -3.05 18.97
CA ASP A 232 17.39 -2.24 18.00
C ASP A 232 17.00 -2.51 16.53
N PHE A 233 15.94 -3.30 16.29
CA PHE A 233 15.51 -3.60 14.93
C PHE A 233 14.71 -2.40 14.35
N PRO A 234 15.02 -1.94 13.13
CA PRO A 234 14.56 -0.64 12.63
C PRO A 234 13.10 -0.59 12.19
N PHE A 235 12.42 -1.74 12.05
CA PHE A 235 11.06 -1.79 11.50
C PHE A 235 10.11 -2.71 12.27
N LEU A 236 8.89 -2.25 12.45
CA LEU A 236 7.76 -2.99 12.96
C LEU A 236 6.79 -3.33 11.81
N PRO A 237 5.92 -4.34 11.96
CA PRO A 237 4.88 -4.63 10.96
C PRO A 237 4.05 -3.38 10.61
N GLU A 238 3.72 -2.55 11.57
CA GLU A 238 2.93 -1.33 11.38
C GLU A 238 3.61 -0.25 10.51
N ASP A 239 4.93 -0.30 10.30
CA ASP A 239 5.68 0.71 9.55
C ASP A 239 5.43 0.64 8.03
N GLY A 240 4.88 -0.47 7.53
CA GLY A 240 4.51 -0.57 6.13
C GLY A 240 4.18 -1.98 5.67
N LEU A 241 3.49 -2.08 4.53
CA LEU A 241 3.03 -3.36 3.99
C LEU A 241 4.17 -4.35 3.69
N LEU A 242 5.35 -3.86 3.26
CA LEU A 242 6.53 -4.70 3.05
C LEU A 242 7.00 -5.37 4.36
N HIS A 243 7.00 -4.62 5.46
CA HIS A 243 7.34 -5.16 6.77
C HIS A 243 6.27 -6.15 7.25
N GLN A 244 4.97 -5.83 7.10
CA GLN A 244 3.88 -6.78 7.41
C GLN A 244 4.04 -8.11 6.69
N ILE A 245 4.33 -8.08 5.39
CA ILE A 245 4.53 -9.29 4.59
C ILE A 245 5.78 -10.04 5.07
N ALA A 246 6.90 -9.36 5.35
CA ALA A 246 8.12 -10.00 5.84
C ALA A 246 7.90 -10.72 7.19
N PHE A 247 7.22 -10.07 8.13
CA PHE A 247 6.90 -10.66 9.44
C PHE A 247 5.87 -11.79 9.33
N ALA A 248 4.88 -11.67 8.45
CA ALA A 248 3.91 -12.74 8.21
C ALA A 248 4.58 -13.98 7.57
N LEU A 249 5.50 -13.79 6.62
CA LEU A 249 6.28 -14.87 6.02
C LEU A 249 7.14 -15.60 7.04
N GLU A 250 7.79 -14.84 7.94
CA GLU A 250 8.56 -15.43 9.03
C GLU A 250 7.67 -16.30 9.92
N ALA A 251 6.50 -15.79 10.33
CA ALA A 251 5.59 -16.52 11.20
C ALA A 251 4.98 -17.76 10.53
N ALA A 252 4.80 -17.74 9.21
CA ALA A 252 4.19 -18.82 8.45
C ALA A 252 5.19 -19.91 8.01
N ASP A 253 6.51 -19.66 8.09
CA ASP A 253 7.57 -20.50 7.50
C ASP A 253 7.23 -20.95 6.06
N GLY A 254 6.80 -19.97 5.25
CA GLY A 254 6.10 -20.22 3.99
C GLY A 254 6.61 -19.40 2.80
N GLU A 255 5.99 -19.64 1.65
CA GLU A 255 6.24 -18.88 0.41
C GLU A 255 5.24 -17.72 0.27
N LEU A 256 5.63 -16.69 -0.48
CA LEU A 256 4.73 -15.59 -0.84
C LEU A 256 3.51 -16.13 -1.59
N SER A 257 2.31 -15.75 -1.13
CA SER A 257 1.10 -15.97 -1.92
C SER A 257 1.14 -15.14 -3.21
N PRO A 258 0.31 -15.47 -4.22
CA PRO A 258 0.22 -14.67 -5.45
C PRO A 258 -0.16 -13.20 -5.18
N THR A 259 -1.01 -12.94 -4.18
CA THR A 259 -1.45 -11.59 -3.80
C THR A 259 -0.34 -10.79 -3.14
N GLU A 260 0.41 -11.42 -2.23
CA GLU A 260 1.57 -10.78 -1.58
C GLU A 260 2.69 -10.54 -2.60
N THR A 261 2.96 -11.52 -3.47
CA THR A 261 3.91 -11.36 -4.58
C THR A 261 3.55 -10.14 -5.42
N GLN A 262 2.28 -10.00 -5.79
CA GLN A 262 1.83 -8.84 -6.57
C GLN A 262 2.01 -7.52 -5.80
N SER A 263 1.69 -7.50 -4.51
CA SER A 263 1.88 -6.31 -3.66
C SER A 263 3.35 -5.89 -3.58
N VAL A 264 4.27 -6.85 -3.45
CA VAL A 264 5.72 -6.60 -3.42
C VAL A 264 6.22 -6.03 -4.77
N ARG A 265 5.71 -6.52 -5.90
CA ARG A 265 6.04 -5.97 -7.24
C ARG A 265 5.57 -4.53 -7.42
N GLU A 266 4.42 -4.19 -6.84
CA GLU A 266 3.85 -2.83 -6.90
C GLU A 266 4.71 -1.84 -6.09
N MET A 267 5.26 -2.27 -4.96
CA MET A 267 6.19 -1.52 -4.12
C MET A 267 7.65 -1.79 -4.51
N SER A 268 8.01 -1.51 -5.76
CA SER A 268 9.39 -1.67 -6.28
C SER A 268 10.03 -0.31 -6.61
N GLY A 269 9.68 0.74 -5.86
CA GLY A 269 10.35 2.03 -5.88
C GLY A 269 11.76 1.95 -5.28
N GLY A 270 12.58 2.97 -5.54
CA GLY A 270 13.95 3.01 -5.00
C GLY A 270 14.00 2.99 -3.47
N GLY A 271 13.13 3.77 -2.82
CA GLY A 271 12.98 3.77 -1.36
C GLY A 271 12.51 2.42 -0.81
N ASP A 272 11.46 1.85 -1.41
CA ASP A 272 10.92 0.53 -1.03
C ASP A 272 11.99 -0.57 -1.01
N ILE A 273 12.91 -0.55 -2.00
CA ILE A 273 14.02 -1.51 -2.09
C ILE A 273 15.04 -1.25 -0.98
N VAL A 274 15.35 0.02 -0.69
CA VAL A 274 16.27 0.40 0.39
C VAL A 274 15.73 -0.06 1.74
N ASP A 275 14.46 0.18 2.04
CA ASP A 275 13.82 -0.23 3.31
C ASP A 275 13.91 -1.75 3.52
N VAL A 276 13.64 -2.53 2.46
CA VAL A 276 13.76 -4.00 2.51
C VAL A 276 15.20 -4.45 2.73
N ILE A 277 16.19 -3.75 2.15
CA ILE A 277 17.62 -4.06 2.36
C ILE A 277 18.05 -3.72 3.79
N ILE A 278 17.56 -2.60 4.35
CA ILE A 278 17.80 -2.22 5.75
C ILE A 278 17.22 -3.31 6.66
N GLY A 279 15.98 -3.75 6.39
CA GLY A 279 15.32 -4.80 7.16
C GLY A 279 16.06 -6.13 7.10
N LEU A 280 16.56 -6.51 5.92
CA LEU A 280 17.44 -7.66 5.74
C LEU A 280 18.73 -7.55 6.55
N ALA A 281 19.41 -6.40 6.49
CA ALA A 281 20.67 -6.18 7.17
C ALA A 281 20.48 -6.26 8.69
N ALA A 282 19.47 -5.58 9.21
CA ALA A 282 19.13 -5.60 10.63
C ALA A 282 18.75 -7.01 11.11
N ALA A 283 17.98 -7.77 10.32
CA ALA A 283 17.54 -9.12 10.69
C ALA A 283 18.73 -10.07 10.87
N ARG A 284 19.73 -9.94 9.98
CA ARG A 284 20.99 -10.69 10.11
C ARG A 284 21.82 -10.24 11.30
N MET A 285 21.91 -8.93 11.56
CA MET A 285 22.66 -8.41 12.71
C MET A 285 22.14 -8.93 14.04
N VAL A 286 20.82 -9.10 14.16
CA VAL A 286 20.19 -9.62 15.38
C VAL A 286 19.95 -11.13 15.36
N GLY A 287 20.42 -11.85 14.33
CA GLY A 287 20.36 -13.32 14.25
C GLY A 287 18.98 -13.91 13.93
N ARG A 288 18.04 -13.12 13.39
CA ARG A 288 16.72 -13.59 12.94
C ARG A 288 16.77 -14.08 11.50
N GLU A 289 17.32 -15.28 11.30
CA GLU A 289 17.55 -15.86 9.97
C GLU A 289 16.27 -16.06 9.16
N ALA A 290 15.15 -16.43 9.79
CA ALA A 290 13.87 -16.60 9.10
C ALA A 290 13.34 -15.25 8.57
N LEU A 291 13.38 -14.19 9.38
CA LEU A 291 13.04 -12.83 8.95
C LEU A 291 13.99 -12.30 7.87
N ALA A 292 15.29 -12.56 8.02
CA ALA A 292 16.28 -12.22 6.99
C ALA A 292 15.95 -12.93 5.66
N SER A 293 15.56 -14.21 5.71
CA SER A 293 15.11 -14.95 4.52
C SER A 293 13.85 -14.34 3.90
N ALA A 294 12.90 -13.88 4.72
CA ALA A 294 11.70 -13.19 4.26
C ALA A 294 12.05 -11.87 3.54
N TYR A 295 12.82 -10.98 4.16
CA TYR A 295 13.27 -9.73 3.51
C TYR A 295 14.11 -10.00 2.24
N GLN A 296 14.95 -11.03 2.25
CA GLN A 296 15.70 -11.44 1.07
C GLN A 296 14.77 -11.85 -0.09
N THR A 297 13.68 -12.55 0.21
CA THR A 297 12.67 -12.97 -0.77
C THR A 297 11.98 -11.75 -1.38
N LEU A 298 11.57 -10.79 -0.55
CA LEU A 298 10.98 -9.53 -1.00
C LEU A 298 11.94 -8.75 -1.92
N ALA A 299 13.20 -8.60 -1.49
CA ALA A 299 14.21 -7.87 -2.24
C ALA A 299 14.44 -8.47 -3.63
N LEU A 300 14.50 -9.80 -3.72
CA LEU A 300 14.67 -10.50 -5.00
C LEU A 300 13.48 -10.24 -5.93
N VAL A 301 12.24 -10.28 -5.43
CA VAL A 301 11.04 -9.96 -6.22
C VAL A 301 11.09 -8.52 -6.72
N GLN A 302 11.37 -7.55 -5.84
CA GLN A 302 11.43 -6.13 -6.23
C GLN A 302 12.52 -5.87 -7.27
N MET A 303 13.74 -6.38 -7.04
CA MET A 303 14.87 -6.17 -7.95
C MET A 303 14.68 -6.88 -9.30
N GLU A 304 14.07 -8.07 -9.30
CA GLU A 304 13.66 -8.74 -10.53
C GLU A 304 12.61 -7.90 -11.29
N THR A 305 11.64 -7.32 -10.59
CA THR A 305 10.64 -6.42 -11.19
C THR A 305 11.29 -5.17 -11.79
N VAL A 306 12.24 -4.53 -11.12
CA VAL A 306 12.97 -3.37 -11.67
C VAL A 306 13.78 -3.75 -12.90
N GLU A 307 14.49 -4.89 -12.89
CA GLU A 307 15.24 -5.32 -14.07
C GLU A 307 14.31 -5.74 -15.22
N ARG A 308 13.15 -6.34 -14.94
CA ARG A 308 12.12 -6.61 -15.95
C ARG A 308 11.64 -5.31 -16.60
N ARG A 309 11.33 -4.28 -15.82
CA ARG A 309 10.95 -2.94 -16.34
C ARG A 309 12.06 -2.37 -17.24
N ARG A 310 13.32 -2.46 -16.81
CA ARG A 310 14.47 -1.97 -17.58
C ARG A 310 14.63 -2.71 -18.92
N VAL A 311 14.55 -4.05 -18.90
CA VAL A 311 14.67 -4.87 -20.12
C VAL A 311 13.51 -4.63 -21.09
N THR A 312 12.31 -4.32 -20.59
CA THR A 312 11.15 -3.95 -21.41
C THR A 312 11.14 -2.47 -21.80
N GLY A 313 12.22 -1.70 -21.60
CA GLY A 313 12.31 -0.29 -22.03
C GLY A 313 11.51 0.71 -21.18
N LEU A 314 11.05 0.26 -20.00
CA LEU A 314 10.29 1.04 -19.02
C LEU A 314 11.23 1.69 -17.99
N SER A 315 10.70 2.67 -17.27
CA SER A 315 11.48 3.41 -16.27
C SER A 315 11.85 2.56 -15.04
N GLY A 316 13.02 2.82 -14.47
CA GLY A 316 13.57 2.10 -13.32
C GLY A 316 15.00 1.64 -13.57
N SER A 317 15.87 1.78 -12.57
CA SER A 317 17.25 1.29 -12.64
C SER A 317 17.75 0.92 -11.26
N LEU A 318 18.32 -0.28 -11.14
CA LEU A 318 19.06 -0.67 -9.93
C LEU A 318 20.30 0.21 -9.70
N ASP A 319 20.84 0.87 -10.71
CA ASP A 319 21.94 1.84 -10.53
C ASP A 319 21.48 3.08 -9.77
N ALA A 320 20.22 3.52 -9.95
CA ALA A 320 19.67 4.61 -9.17
C ALA A 320 19.48 4.22 -7.70
N VAL A 321 19.21 2.93 -7.43
CA VAL A 321 19.09 2.40 -6.06
C VAL A 321 20.44 2.38 -5.34
N VAL A 322 21.56 2.17 -6.05
CA VAL A 322 22.91 2.25 -5.45
C VAL A 322 23.12 3.59 -4.77
N ALA A 323 22.76 4.69 -5.43
CA ALA A 323 22.91 6.03 -4.88
C ALA A 323 22.02 6.24 -3.63
N LEU A 324 20.83 5.64 -3.59
CA LEU A 324 19.95 5.71 -2.42
C LEU A 324 20.49 4.89 -1.25
N VAL A 325 21.05 3.70 -1.50
CA VAL A 325 21.72 2.89 -0.47
C VAL A 325 22.92 3.66 0.08
N ASP A 326 23.74 4.26 -0.78
CA ASP A 326 24.89 5.05 -0.35
C ASP A 326 24.48 6.28 0.48
N GLN A 327 23.37 6.92 0.12
CA GLN A 327 22.80 8.04 0.87
C GLN A 327 22.28 7.60 2.25
N ALA A 328 21.50 6.52 2.32
CA ALA A 328 20.99 6.00 3.58
C ALA A 328 22.12 5.58 4.55
N ILE A 329 23.23 5.05 4.03
CA ILE A 329 24.43 4.77 4.84
C ILE A 329 25.09 6.06 5.32
N ALA A 330 25.15 7.10 4.48
CA ALA A 330 25.73 8.39 4.85
C ALA A 330 24.91 9.12 5.93
N ASP A 331 23.59 8.93 5.91
CA ASP A 331 22.64 9.51 6.86
C ASP A 331 22.46 8.68 8.15
N ASP A 332 23.22 7.58 8.30
CA ASP A 332 23.14 6.62 9.43
C ASP A 332 21.79 5.90 9.57
N GLU A 333 21.01 5.86 8.48
CA GLU A 333 19.72 5.15 8.40
C GLU A 333 19.91 3.67 8.00
N ALA A 334 21.06 3.32 7.41
CA ALA A 334 21.39 1.97 6.97
C ALA A 334 22.78 1.52 7.46
N PRO A 335 22.93 0.27 7.94
CA PRO A 335 24.24 -0.25 8.31
C PRO A 335 25.15 -0.41 7.07
N PRO A 336 26.48 -0.29 7.20
CA PRO A 336 27.41 -0.42 6.06
C PRO A 336 27.27 -1.74 5.28
N ALA A 337 26.83 -2.81 5.95
CA ALA A 337 26.57 -4.11 5.34
C ALA A 337 25.48 -4.08 4.25
N ALA A 338 24.57 -3.09 4.27
CA ALA A 338 23.51 -2.92 3.27
C ALA A 338 24.06 -2.85 1.83
N ARG A 339 25.22 -2.21 1.64
CA ARG A 339 25.87 -2.09 0.32
C ARG A 339 26.27 -3.45 -0.25
N ASP A 340 26.85 -4.31 0.58
CA ASP A 340 27.31 -5.63 0.15
C ASP A 340 26.12 -6.58 -0.06
N LEU A 341 25.10 -6.51 0.80
CA LEU A 341 23.84 -7.23 0.62
C LEU A 341 23.15 -6.87 -0.70
N PHE A 342 23.06 -5.58 -1.02
CA PHE A 342 22.50 -5.13 -2.30
C PHE A 342 23.28 -5.69 -3.49
N ARG A 343 24.62 -5.64 -3.43
CA ARG A 343 25.47 -6.17 -4.50
C ARG A 343 25.28 -7.67 -4.70
N ASP A 344 25.17 -8.42 -3.60
CA ASP A 344 24.97 -9.87 -3.64
C ASP A 344 23.57 -10.23 -4.16
N LEU A 345 22.54 -9.53 -3.71
CA LEU A 345 21.19 -9.66 -4.25
C LEU A 345 21.17 -9.35 -5.76
N ARG A 346 21.79 -8.27 -6.20
CA ARG A 346 21.89 -7.89 -7.62
C ARG A 346 22.55 -8.97 -8.47
N ARG A 347 23.57 -9.68 -7.96
CA ARG A 347 24.20 -10.81 -8.66
C ARG A 347 23.28 -12.04 -8.74
N ARG A 348 22.38 -12.21 -7.77
CA ARG A 348 21.42 -13.31 -7.69
C ARG A 348 20.16 -13.07 -8.50
N VAL A 349 19.83 -11.81 -8.78
CA VAL A 349 18.75 -11.43 -9.70
C VAL A 349 19.10 -11.95 -11.08
N LYS A 350 18.61 -13.14 -11.37
CA LYS A 350 18.52 -13.67 -12.72
C LYS A 350 17.15 -13.27 -13.21
N VAL A 351 17.07 -12.17 -13.96
CA VAL A 351 15.96 -12.10 -14.93
C VAL A 351 16.20 -13.29 -15.83
N ALA A 352 15.36 -14.33 -15.71
CA ALA A 352 15.36 -15.39 -16.70
C ALA A 352 15.40 -14.67 -18.05
N PRO A 353 16.40 -14.95 -18.92
CA PRO A 353 16.42 -14.33 -20.24
C PRO A 353 15.01 -14.47 -20.74
N SER A 354 14.42 -13.33 -21.12
CA SER A 354 13.07 -13.23 -21.66
C SER A 354 12.85 -14.53 -22.42
N ARG A 355 11.87 -15.38 -22.01
CA ARG A 355 11.65 -16.70 -22.62
C ARG A 355 11.96 -16.56 -24.10
N GLY A 356 12.96 -17.32 -24.55
CA GLY A 356 13.98 -16.85 -25.49
C GLY A 356 13.49 -15.81 -26.50
N THR A 357 14.35 -14.84 -26.83
CA THR A 357 14.36 -14.33 -28.20
C THR A 357 14.66 -15.51 -29.12
N ALA A 358 13.66 -16.35 -29.40
CA ALA A 358 13.53 -16.91 -30.71
C ALA A 358 13.28 -15.70 -31.63
N SER A 359 14.35 -14.95 -31.90
CA SER A 359 14.55 -14.33 -33.20
C SER A 359 14.46 -15.53 -34.14
N THR A 360 13.22 -15.75 -34.58
CA THR A 360 12.98 -16.54 -35.75
C THR A 360 13.39 -15.62 -36.88
N ASP A 361 14.07 -16.14 -37.91
CA ASP A 361 14.36 -15.36 -39.13
C ASP A 361 13.09 -14.67 -39.67
N GLU A 362 11.90 -15.23 -39.37
CA GLU A 362 10.59 -14.64 -39.65
C GLU A 362 10.31 -13.34 -38.88
N LEU A 363 10.61 -13.26 -37.57
CA LEU A 363 10.46 -12.03 -36.79
C LEU A 363 11.34 -10.90 -37.34
N ASP A 364 12.61 -11.19 -37.62
CA ASP A 364 13.55 -10.21 -38.15
C ASP A 364 13.14 -9.72 -39.55
N LYS A 365 12.59 -10.60 -40.40
CA LYS A 365 11.99 -10.21 -41.69
C LYS A 365 10.79 -9.28 -41.51
N VAL A 366 9.91 -9.55 -40.54
CA VAL A 366 8.73 -8.71 -40.28
C VAL A 366 9.17 -7.33 -39.79
N LEU A 367 10.10 -7.29 -38.83
CA LEU A 367 10.67 -6.04 -38.32
C LEU A 367 11.38 -5.25 -39.43
N GLY A 368 12.19 -5.92 -40.26
CA GLY A 368 12.85 -5.30 -41.42
C GLY A 368 11.86 -4.75 -42.46
N ARG A 369 10.73 -5.43 -42.70
CA ARG A 369 9.66 -4.93 -43.58
C ARG A 369 8.97 -3.70 -43.00
N ILE A 370 8.66 -3.69 -41.70
CA ILE A 370 8.08 -2.52 -41.02
C ILE A 370 9.05 -1.33 -41.09
N GLN A 371 10.35 -1.57 -40.88
CA GLN A 371 11.38 -0.54 -41.02
C GLN A 371 11.49 -0.02 -42.47
N GLY A 372 11.49 -0.90 -43.47
CA GLY A 372 11.53 -0.49 -44.88
C GLY A 372 10.29 0.30 -45.32
N LEU A 373 9.10 0.01 -44.78
CA LEU A 373 7.90 0.81 -44.99
C LEU A 373 8.06 2.23 -44.42
N ARG A 374 8.74 2.35 -43.27
CA ARG A 374 9.04 3.64 -42.63
C ARG A 374 9.99 4.49 -43.46
N GLU A 375 11.03 3.91 -44.05
CA GLU A 375 11.95 4.65 -44.91
C GLU A 375 11.26 5.18 -46.18
N LYS A 376 10.34 4.42 -46.76
CA LYS A 376 9.61 4.81 -47.99
C LYS A 376 8.57 5.92 -47.78
N THR A 377 8.11 6.13 -46.56
CA THR A 377 7.02 7.09 -46.23
C THR A 377 7.54 8.45 -45.77
N VAL A 378 8.77 8.54 -45.26
CA VAL A 378 9.37 9.79 -44.75
C VAL A 378 9.73 10.79 -45.86
N ASP A 379 10.08 10.32 -47.06
CA ASP A 379 10.59 11.17 -48.15
C ASP A 379 9.52 11.95 -48.94
N LYS A 380 8.21 11.74 -48.69
CA LYS A 380 7.13 12.31 -49.54
C LYS A 380 6.09 13.18 -48.86
N GLY A 381 6.19 13.38 -47.54
CA GLY A 381 5.16 14.10 -46.78
C GLY A 381 3.89 13.25 -46.71
N CYS A 382 3.84 12.34 -45.74
CA CYS A 382 2.77 11.35 -45.63
C CYS A 382 1.41 12.04 -45.46
N THR A 383 0.50 11.77 -46.40
CA THR A 383 -0.92 12.11 -46.26
C THR A 383 -1.63 11.05 -45.42
N GLU A 384 -2.81 11.37 -44.90
CA GLU A 384 -3.61 10.36 -44.17
C GLU A 384 -3.87 9.09 -44.99
N GLN A 385 -4.08 9.24 -46.31
CA GLN A 385 -4.30 8.13 -47.23
C GLN A 385 -3.14 7.12 -47.19
N GLU A 386 -1.91 7.63 -47.17
CA GLU A 386 -0.70 6.82 -47.09
C GLU A 386 -0.51 6.23 -45.69
N ALA A 387 -0.89 6.96 -44.65
CA ALA A 387 -0.85 6.49 -43.27
C ALA A 387 -1.79 5.29 -43.03
N LEU A 388 -3.02 5.34 -43.56
CA LEU A 388 -4.01 4.26 -43.41
C LEU A 388 -3.69 3.05 -44.31
N ALA A 389 -3.25 3.27 -45.56
CA ALA A 389 -2.81 2.16 -46.42
C ALA A 389 -1.58 1.44 -45.84
N ALA A 390 -0.66 2.20 -45.25
CA ALA A 390 0.45 1.61 -44.51
C ALA A 390 -0.01 0.89 -43.23
N ALA A 391 -1.04 1.39 -42.54
CA ALA A 391 -1.65 0.69 -41.40
C ALA A 391 -2.23 -0.67 -41.79
N GLU A 392 -2.98 -0.74 -42.89
CA GLU A 392 -3.49 -2.01 -43.44
C GLU A 392 -2.35 -2.96 -43.77
N LYS A 393 -1.26 -2.46 -44.36
CA LYS A 393 -0.12 -3.31 -44.69
C LYS A 393 0.61 -3.85 -43.46
N VAL A 394 0.73 -3.03 -42.42
CA VAL A 394 1.27 -3.46 -41.12
C VAL A 394 0.37 -4.52 -40.51
N ALA A 395 -0.95 -4.32 -40.51
CA ALA A 395 -1.90 -5.31 -40.03
C ALA A 395 -1.76 -6.65 -40.77
N ASP A 396 -1.71 -6.64 -42.11
CA ASP A 396 -1.49 -7.84 -42.94
C ASP A 396 -0.18 -8.56 -42.58
N LEU A 397 0.91 -7.81 -42.34
CA LEU A 397 2.19 -8.38 -41.92
C LEU A 397 2.11 -9.02 -40.53
N LEU A 398 1.48 -8.35 -39.57
CA LEU A 398 1.32 -8.85 -38.19
C LEU A 398 0.41 -10.08 -38.14
N ASP A 399 -0.66 -10.12 -38.93
CA ASP A 399 -1.59 -11.24 -39.00
C ASP A 399 -0.90 -12.47 -39.61
N ARG A 400 -0.19 -12.31 -40.73
CA ARG A 400 0.56 -13.40 -41.36
C ARG A 400 1.61 -13.96 -40.41
N TYR A 401 2.33 -13.09 -39.71
CA TYR A 401 3.30 -13.51 -38.70
C TYR A 401 2.62 -14.26 -37.56
N GLY A 402 1.55 -13.71 -36.98
CA GLY A 402 0.78 -14.37 -35.92
C GLY A 402 0.24 -15.75 -36.32
N LEU A 403 -0.22 -15.91 -37.56
CA LEU A 403 -0.71 -17.18 -38.09
C LEU A 403 0.40 -18.20 -38.39
N SER A 404 1.62 -17.72 -38.68
CA SER A 404 2.79 -18.58 -38.90
C SER A 404 3.31 -19.24 -37.62
N LEU A 405 2.98 -18.68 -36.46
CA LEU A 405 3.43 -19.16 -35.15
C LEU A 405 2.47 -20.22 -34.58
N SER A 406 3.03 -21.26 -33.98
CA SER A 406 2.31 -22.14 -33.08
C SER A 406 1.99 -21.43 -31.75
N GLU A 407 0.98 -21.93 -31.02
CA GLU A 407 0.63 -21.41 -29.71
C GLU A 407 1.80 -21.48 -28.71
N VAL A 408 2.65 -22.50 -28.84
CA VAL A 408 3.85 -22.68 -28.01
C VAL A 408 4.90 -21.62 -28.33
N GLU A 409 5.12 -21.31 -29.62
CA GLU A 409 6.04 -20.25 -30.04
C GLU A 409 5.52 -18.87 -29.62
N LEU A 410 4.21 -18.63 -29.72
CA LEU A 410 3.60 -17.38 -29.27
C LEU A 410 3.76 -17.18 -27.76
N LYS A 411 3.47 -18.20 -26.95
CA LYS A 411 3.69 -18.19 -25.48
C LYS A 411 5.16 -18.17 -25.07
N GLY A 412 6.05 -18.52 -26.01
CA GLY A 412 7.49 -18.46 -25.86
C GLY A 412 8.05 -17.06 -26.06
N GLN A 413 7.33 -16.15 -26.74
CA GLN A 413 7.78 -14.77 -26.93
C GLN A 413 7.66 -13.95 -25.65
N SER A 414 8.53 -12.96 -25.54
CA SER A 414 8.54 -12.01 -24.45
C SER A 414 8.01 -10.66 -24.92
N CYS A 415 7.24 -9.99 -24.06
CA CYS A 415 6.74 -8.65 -24.33
C CYS A 415 7.84 -7.61 -24.16
N GLU A 416 7.75 -6.53 -24.92
CA GLU A 416 8.60 -5.35 -24.84
C GLU A 416 7.76 -4.07 -24.73
N GLY A 417 8.39 -2.98 -24.31
CA GLY A 417 7.78 -1.65 -24.23
C GLY A 417 8.55 -0.64 -25.08
N ALA A 418 7.81 0.16 -25.84
CA ALA A 418 8.35 1.30 -26.57
C ALA A 418 7.71 2.59 -26.07
N GLY A 419 8.52 3.44 -25.43
CA GLY A 419 8.11 4.78 -25.03
C GLY A 419 8.29 5.80 -26.14
N ILE A 420 7.25 6.58 -26.40
CA ILE A 420 7.24 7.69 -27.34
C ILE A 420 7.15 8.99 -26.57
N ASP A 421 8.23 9.76 -26.61
CA ASP A 421 8.29 11.08 -25.99
C ASP A 421 7.59 12.10 -26.87
N THR A 422 6.59 12.78 -26.30
CA THR A 422 5.83 13.78 -27.06
C THR A 422 6.46 15.17 -27.02
N GLY A 423 7.42 15.41 -26.12
CA GLY A 423 7.98 16.74 -25.81
C GLY A 423 6.96 17.75 -25.25
N ARG A 424 5.71 17.33 -25.01
CA ARG A 424 4.61 18.19 -24.59
C ARG A 424 4.27 17.94 -23.13
N LYS A 425 3.98 18.99 -22.36
CA LYS A 425 3.46 18.89 -20.98
C LYS A 425 1.94 18.80 -20.89
N ARG A 426 1.25 19.03 -22.01
CA ARG A 426 -0.22 19.08 -22.10
C ARG A 426 -0.72 18.19 -23.21
N SER A 427 -1.84 17.53 -22.95
CA SER A 427 -2.49 16.69 -23.94
C SER A 427 -3.08 17.52 -25.08
N GLY A 428 -2.88 17.04 -26.31
CA GLY A 428 -3.39 17.62 -27.55
C GLY A 428 -4.33 16.65 -28.29
N PRO A 429 -4.97 17.10 -29.39
CA PRO A 429 -5.96 16.30 -30.10
C PRO A 429 -5.46 14.95 -30.61
N ILE A 430 -4.20 14.87 -31.08
CA ILE A 430 -3.58 13.62 -31.56
C ILE A 430 -3.56 12.50 -30.51
N ASP A 431 -3.57 12.85 -29.23
CA ASP A 431 -3.49 11.88 -28.14
C ASP A 431 -4.75 10.99 -28.07
N VAL A 432 -5.85 11.41 -28.69
CA VAL A 432 -7.08 10.59 -28.83
C VAL A 432 -6.85 9.38 -29.73
N CYS A 433 -5.91 9.45 -30.66
CA CYS A 433 -5.58 8.33 -31.55
C CYS A 433 -4.74 7.26 -30.85
N VAL A 434 -4.04 7.59 -29.76
CA VAL A 434 -3.07 6.70 -29.11
C VAL A 434 -3.69 5.36 -28.65
N PRO A 435 -4.85 5.33 -27.96
CA PRO A 435 -5.51 4.07 -27.62
C PRO A 435 -5.97 3.27 -28.83
N ALA A 436 -6.39 3.94 -29.92
CA ALA A 436 -6.83 3.29 -31.15
C ALA A 436 -5.65 2.61 -31.87
N VAL A 437 -4.48 3.29 -31.94
CA VAL A 437 -3.23 2.71 -32.45
C VAL A 437 -2.82 1.48 -31.64
N GLY A 438 -2.85 1.59 -30.30
CA GLY A 438 -2.53 0.47 -29.41
C GLY A 438 -3.43 -0.74 -29.66
N ARG A 439 -4.74 -0.52 -29.70
CA ARG A 439 -5.72 -1.59 -29.96
C ARG A 439 -5.55 -2.19 -31.35
N PHE A 440 -5.30 -1.37 -32.37
CA PHE A 440 -5.11 -1.84 -33.74
C PHE A 440 -3.93 -2.83 -33.83
N CYS A 441 -2.85 -2.57 -33.11
CA CYS A 441 -1.66 -3.41 -33.04
C CYS A 441 -1.64 -4.39 -31.86
N ASP A 442 -2.78 -4.69 -31.22
CA ASP A 442 -2.86 -5.64 -30.07
C ASP A 442 -1.94 -5.28 -28.87
N CYS A 443 -1.59 -3.99 -28.70
CA CYS A 443 -0.74 -3.50 -27.62
C CYS A 443 -1.57 -2.95 -26.45
N ARG A 444 -1.05 -3.10 -25.24
CA ARG A 444 -1.44 -2.29 -24.07
C ARG A 444 -0.76 -0.92 -24.15
N VAL A 445 -1.47 0.13 -23.74
CA VAL A 445 -0.95 1.50 -23.81
C VAL A 445 -1.28 2.27 -22.55
N TRP A 446 -0.30 3.01 -22.04
CA TRP A 446 -0.48 3.96 -20.95
C TRP A 446 0.30 5.25 -21.19
N ARG A 447 0.03 6.23 -20.34
CA ARG A 447 0.69 7.53 -20.33
C ARG A 447 1.55 7.66 -19.08
N GLU A 448 2.83 7.91 -19.28
CA GLU A 448 3.76 8.33 -18.23
C GLU A 448 3.89 9.85 -18.24
N THR A 449 4.14 10.42 -17.05
CA THR A 449 4.54 11.83 -16.92
C THR A 449 5.96 11.84 -16.40
N GLY A 450 6.89 12.34 -17.21
CA GLY A 450 8.29 12.44 -16.84
C GLY A 450 8.52 13.43 -15.68
N PRO A 451 9.73 13.44 -15.08
CA PRO A 451 10.05 14.31 -13.93
C PRO A 451 9.81 15.80 -14.21
N THR A 452 9.99 16.23 -15.45
CA THR A 452 9.80 17.63 -15.90
C THR A 452 8.35 17.96 -16.28
N GLY A 453 7.43 17.00 -16.15
CA GLY A 453 6.02 17.11 -16.52
C GLY A 453 5.71 16.79 -17.98
N GLU A 454 6.69 16.29 -18.75
CA GLU A 454 6.51 15.90 -20.14
C GLU A 454 5.73 14.59 -20.28
N ILE A 455 4.94 14.49 -21.35
CA ILE A 455 4.08 13.35 -21.62
C ILE A 455 4.85 12.34 -22.46
N ARG A 456 4.87 11.10 -21.99
CA ARG A 456 5.37 9.94 -22.71
C ARG A 456 4.26 8.90 -22.84
N TYR A 457 4.08 8.34 -24.02
CA TYR A 457 3.15 7.23 -24.24
C TYR A 457 3.94 5.94 -24.39
N VAL A 458 3.53 4.89 -23.68
CA VAL A 458 4.20 3.61 -23.74
C VAL A 458 3.29 2.59 -24.40
N PHE A 459 3.78 1.97 -25.47
CA PHE A 459 3.16 0.81 -26.11
C PHE A 459 3.85 -0.45 -25.61
N PHE A 460 3.07 -1.41 -25.11
CA PHE A 460 3.59 -2.65 -24.54
C PHE A 460 2.87 -3.85 -25.15
N GLY A 461 3.65 -4.82 -25.61
CA GLY A 461 3.12 -6.00 -26.29
C GLY A 461 4.23 -6.86 -26.88
N LEU A 462 3.87 -7.72 -27.83
CA LEU A 462 4.85 -8.53 -28.56
C LEU A 462 5.74 -7.65 -29.47
N PRO A 463 6.98 -8.05 -29.77
CA PRO A 463 7.93 -7.18 -30.49
C PRO A 463 7.43 -6.68 -31.85
N ALA A 464 6.83 -7.57 -32.65
CA ALA A 464 6.27 -7.19 -33.96
C ALA A 464 5.10 -6.18 -33.79
N ASP A 465 4.24 -6.42 -32.82
CA ASP A 465 3.07 -5.60 -32.50
C ASP A 465 3.49 -4.19 -32.03
N VAL A 466 4.50 -4.11 -31.15
CA VAL A 466 5.07 -2.84 -30.65
C VAL A 466 5.76 -2.05 -31.78
N ALA A 467 6.52 -2.73 -32.63
CA ALA A 467 7.12 -2.10 -33.82
C ALA A 467 6.05 -1.54 -34.78
N GLY A 468 4.98 -2.29 -34.99
CA GLY A 468 3.81 -1.85 -35.76
C GLY A 468 3.14 -0.63 -35.15
N ALA A 469 2.90 -0.64 -33.84
CA ALA A 469 2.27 0.47 -33.12
C ALA A 469 3.11 1.75 -33.18
N ARG A 470 4.43 1.66 -33.02
CA ARG A 470 5.35 2.80 -33.13
C ARG A 470 5.34 3.39 -34.53
N TYR A 471 5.42 2.54 -35.54
CA TYR A 471 5.37 2.98 -36.93
C TYR A 471 4.02 3.64 -37.25
N LEU A 472 2.90 3.04 -36.85
CA LEU A 472 1.57 3.60 -37.05
C LEU A 472 1.38 4.94 -36.32
N TYR A 473 1.91 5.08 -35.10
CA TYR A 473 1.90 6.37 -34.40
C TYR A 473 2.67 7.45 -35.18
N ASP A 474 3.87 7.14 -35.69
CA ASP A 474 4.68 8.06 -36.48
C ASP A 474 3.93 8.52 -37.75
N LEU A 475 3.23 7.59 -38.41
CA LEU A 475 2.39 7.90 -39.58
C LEU A 475 1.21 8.82 -39.21
N VAL A 476 0.48 8.50 -38.14
CA VAL A 476 -0.63 9.34 -37.66
C VAL A 476 -0.13 10.74 -37.34
N ARG A 477 1.05 10.88 -36.71
CA ARG A 477 1.67 12.18 -36.43
C ARG A 477 1.96 12.97 -37.71
N GLN A 478 2.57 12.34 -38.71
CA GLN A 478 2.86 12.99 -40.00
C GLN A 478 1.57 13.40 -40.72
N ALA A 479 0.57 12.51 -40.81
CA ALA A 479 -0.73 12.84 -41.39
C ALA A 479 -1.39 14.03 -40.67
N PHE A 480 -1.27 14.08 -39.34
CA PHE A 480 -1.76 15.19 -38.53
C PHE A 480 -1.11 16.53 -38.91
N GLU A 481 0.21 16.54 -39.11
CA GLU A 481 0.97 17.71 -39.53
C GLU A 481 0.54 18.15 -40.94
N THR A 482 0.56 17.23 -41.91
CA THR A 482 0.18 17.46 -43.31
C THR A 482 -1.24 18.02 -43.45
N GLU A 483 -2.23 17.37 -42.84
CA GLU A 483 -3.64 17.79 -42.97
C GLU A 483 -3.92 19.08 -42.18
N THR A 484 -3.24 19.29 -41.06
CA THR A 484 -3.33 20.58 -40.33
C THR A 484 -2.81 21.73 -41.19
N ASP A 485 -1.69 21.55 -41.88
CA ASP A 485 -1.11 22.60 -42.71
C ASP A 485 -1.94 22.84 -43.98
N ARG A 486 -2.51 21.78 -44.57
CA ARG A 486 -3.51 21.89 -45.64
C ARG A 486 -4.73 22.68 -45.20
N PHE A 487 -5.26 22.42 -44.01
CA PHE A 487 -6.38 23.17 -43.47
C PHE A 487 -6.04 24.65 -43.27
N LYS A 488 -4.86 24.97 -42.71
CA LYS A 488 -4.41 26.37 -42.53
C LYS A 488 -4.23 27.11 -43.85
N ALA A 489 -3.90 26.41 -44.93
CA ALA A 489 -3.77 26.99 -46.27
C ALA A 489 -5.12 27.17 -47.00
N GLY A 490 -6.21 26.59 -46.48
CA GLY A 490 -7.52 26.59 -47.14
C GLY A 490 -8.42 27.78 -46.80
N ASP A 491 -9.43 28.00 -47.66
CA ASP A 491 -10.38 29.11 -47.54
C ASP A 491 -11.18 29.09 -46.24
N LEU A 492 -11.53 27.89 -45.74
CA LEU A 492 -12.28 27.72 -44.49
C LEU A 492 -11.50 28.28 -43.29
N TYR A 493 -10.17 28.16 -43.28
CA TYR A 493 -9.33 28.76 -42.23
C TYR A 493 -9.17 30.27 -42.42
N ALA A 494 -9.04 30.72 -43.67
CA ALA A 494 -8.91 32.14 -44.00
C ALA A 494 -10.14 32.97 -43.57
N GLN A 495 -11.34 32.37 -43.64
CA GLN A 495 -12.62 32.99 -43.26
C GLN A 495 -12.78 33.23 -41.75
N HIS A 496 -11.99 32.56 -40.89
CA HIS A 496 -12.04 32.77 -39.46
C HIS A 496 -11.31 34.06 -39.04
N HIS A 497 -11.93 34.81 -38.13
CA HIS A 497 -11.30 35.97 -37.50
C HIS A 497 -10.02 35.54 -36.77
N THR A 498 -9.01 36.42 -36.72
CA THR A 498 -7.68 36.14 -36.13
C THR A 498 -7.77 35.57 -34.72
N SER A 499 -8.72 36.03 -33.90
CA SER A 499 -8.96 35.55 -32.53
C SER A 499 -9.53 34.12 -32.46
N GLU A 500 -10.15 33.61 -33.52
CA GLU A 500 -10.78 32.30 -33.57
C GLU A 500 -9.90 31.24 -34.24
N ARG A 501 -8.86 31.65 -34.98
CA ARG A 501 -7.98 30.76 -35.75
C ARG A 501 -7.37 29.64 -34.90
N ARG A 502 -6.95 29.92 -33.65
CA ARG A 502 -6.44 28.89 -32.73
C ARG A 502 -7.51 27.86 -32.39
N SER A 503 -8.74 28.31 -32.12
CA SER A 503 -9.89 27.45 -31.85
C SER A 503 -10.32 26.65 -33.07
N ALA A 504 -10.23 27.25 -34.28
CA ALA A 504 -10.50 26.57 -35.54
C ALA A 504 -9.50 25.44 -35.81
N THR A 505 -8.19 25.71 -35.68
CA THR A 505 -7.15 24.67 -35.80
C THR A 505 -7.36 23.54 -34.78
N THR A 506 -7.62 23.87 -33.52
CA THR A 506 -7.87 22.86 -32.47
C THR A 506 -9.13 22.03 -32.78
N SER A 507 -10.19 22.66 -33.30
CA SER A 507 -11.44 21.98 -33.65
C SER A 507 -11.27 21.05 -34.83
N PHE A 508 -10.55 21.49 -35.87
CA PHE A 508 -10.16 20.67 -37.01
C PHE A 508 -9.35 19.45 -36.58
N GLN A 509 -8.28 19.66 -35.81
CA GLN A 509 -7.44 18.58 -35.28
C GLN A 509 -8.24 17.60 -34.42
N THR A 510 -9.23 18.08 -33.66
CA THR A 510 -10.11 17.19 -32.86
C THR A 510 -10.98 16.32 -33.77
N GLY A 511 -11.55 16.90 -34.83
CA GLY A 511 -12.32 16.14 -35.83
C GLY A 511 -11.48 15.09 -36.56
N LEU A 512 -10.28 15.47 -36.98
CA LEU A 512 -9.31 14.58 -37.63
C LEU A 512 -8.93 13.40 -36.71
N ALA A 513 -8.61 13.67 -35.45
CA ALA A 513 -8.27 12.62 -34.50
C ALA A 513 -9.42 11.63 -34.27
N HIS A 514 -10.66 12.12 -34.14
CA HIS A 514 -11.83 11.27 -33.97
C HIS A 514 -12.07 10.38 -35.18
N GLY A 515 -11.97 10.93 -36.40
CA GLY A 515 -12.15 10.15 -37.62
C GLY A 515 -11.08 9.08 -37.79
N ILE A 516 -9.80 9.40 -37.61
CA ILE A 516 -8.69 8.43 -37.66
C ILE A 516 -8.89 7.32 -36.61
N ALA A 517 -9.23 7.68 -35.38
CA ALA A 517 -9.45 6.71 -34.31
C ALA A 517 -10.64 5.78 -34.60
N ALA A 518 -11.73 6.32 -35.15
CA ALA A 518 -12.90 5.55 -35.56
C ALA A 518 -12.56 4.56 -36.69
N LYS A 519 -11.80 5.01 -37.70
CA LYS A 519 -11.35 4.15 -38.81
C LYS A 519 -10.44 3.02 -38.35
N LEU A 520 -9.43 3.30 -37.53
CA LEU A 520 -8.55 2.26 -36.99
C LEU A 520 -9.35 1.23 -36.17
N THR A 521 -10.35 1.68 -35.42
CA THR A 521 -11.22 0.78 -34.65
C THR A 521 -12.06 -0.10 -35.58
N ALA A 522 -12.69 0.48 -36.61
CA ALA A 522 -13.49 -0.25 -37.59
C ALA A 522 -12.64 -1.30 -38.35
N LEU A 523 -11.47 -0.91 -38.85
CA LEU A 523 -10.55 -1.82 -39.55
C LEU A 523 -10.09 -2.97 -38.65
N HIS A 524 -9.82 -2.72 -37.37
CA HIS A 524 -9.47 -3.77 -36.43
C HIS A 524 -10.62 -4.77 -36.20
N GLU A 525 -11.86 -4.28 -36.10
CA GLU A 525 -13.06 -5.13 -35.92
C GLU A 525 -13.38 -5.96 -37.17
N GLU A 526 -13.32 -5.35 -38.35
CA GLU A 526 -13.50 -6.02 -39.65
C GLU A 526 -12.44 -7.11 -39.89
N ARG A 527 -11.19 -6.83 -39.51
CA ARG A 527 -10.09 -7.80 -39.59
C ARG A 527 -10.29 -8.97 -38.64
N GLY A 528 -10.64 -8.70 -37.38
CA GLY A 528 -10.90 -9.75 -36.38
C GLY A 528 -12.04 -10.68 -36.79
N THR A 529 -13.12 -10.13 -37.36
CA THR A 529 -14.23 -10.94 -37.90
C THR A 529 -13.80 -11.79 -39.11
N SER A 530 -13.03 -11.23 -40.03
CA SER A 530 -12.51 -11.93 -41.22
C SER A 530 -11.53 -13.07 -40.87
N MET A 531 -10.64 -12.86 -39.89
CA MET A 531 -9.69 -13.89 -39.44
C MET A 531 -10.40 -15.07 -38.76
N ARG A 532 -11.39 -14.80 -37.91
CA ARG A 532 -12.21 -15.84 -37.27
C ARG A 532 -12.98 -16.67 -38.31
N ALA A 533 -13.54 -16.02 -39.32
CA ALA A 533 -14.29 -16.69 -40.38
C ALA A 533 -13.41 -17.58 -41.29
N SER A 534 -12.18 -17.16 -41.57
CA SER A 534 -11.28 -17.86 -42.51
C SER A 534 -10.45 -18.98 -41.86
N THR A 535 -9.96 -18.78 -40.64
CA THR A 535 -9.02 -19.72 -39.99
C THR A 535 -9.61 -20.47 -38.80
N GLY A 536 -10.77 -20.04 -38.29
CA GLY A 536 -11.38 -20.58 -37.06
C GLY A 536 -10.59 -20.29 -35.78
N ARG A 537 -9.47 -19.55 -35.86
CA ARG A 537 -8.64 -19.14 -34.72
C ARG A 537 -8.83 -17.65 -34.45
N ASP A 538 -8.95 -17.30 -33.17
CA ASP A 538 -8.86 -15.92 -32.71
C ASP A 538 -7.56 -15.73 -31.95
N LEU A 539 -6.58 -15.06 -32.56
CA LEU A 539 -5.26 -14.82 -31.96
C LEU A 539 -5.28 -13.67 -30.95
N VAL A 540 -6.24 -12.75 -31.07
CA VAL A 540 -6.31 -11.54 -30.24
C VAL A 540 -6.47 -11.86 -28.76
N PRO A 541 -7.37 -12.78 -28.33
CA PRO A 541 -7.47 -13.18 -26.92
C PRO A 541 -6.20 -13.85 -26.37
N ILE A 542 -5.48 -14.61 -27.21
CA ILE A 542 -4.26 -15.32 -26.79
C ILE A 542 -3.13 -14.31 -26.55
N LYS A 543 -2.94 -13.38 -27.49
CA LYS A 543 -2.00 -12.26 -27.34
C LYS A 543 -2.36 -11.41 -26.12
N ALA A 544 -3.63 -11.04 -25.96
CA ALA A 544 -4.08 -10.22 -24.86
C ALA A 544 -3.80 -10.87 -23.49
N ALA A 545 -4.07 -12.17 -23.34
CA ALA A 545 -3.76 -12.90 -22.10
C ALA A 545 -2.25 -12.92 -21.81
N LEU A 546 -1.41 -13.15 -22.82
CA LEU A 546 0.05 -13.12 -22.67
C LEU A 546 0.55 -11.74 -22.27
N VAL A 547 0.05 -10.69 -22.91
CA VAL A 547 0.41 -9.30 -22.59
C VAL A 547 -0.04 -8.93 -21.18
N ASP A 548 -1.24 -9.33 -20.76
CA ASP A 548 -1.75 -9.08 -19.41
C ASP A 548 -0.92 -9.81 -18.34
N ASP A 549 -0.52 -11.06 -18.60
CA ASP A 549 0.36 -11.83 -17.71
C ASP A 549 1.75 -11.19 -17.56
N GLU A 550 2.36 -10.74 -18.66
CA GLU A 550 3.65 -10.03 -18.60
C GLU A 550 3.50 -8.66 -17.95
N LEU A 551 2.41 -7.94 -18.20
CA LEU A 551 2.12 -6.64 -17.58
C LEU A 551 1.98 -6.76 -16.06
N ALA A 552 1.32 -7.81 -15.57
CA ALA A 552 1.20 -8.08 -14.14
C ALA A 552 2.57 -8.28 -13.47
N ARG A 553 3.52 -8.92 -14.15
CA ARG A 553 4.90 -9.13 -13.64
C ARG A 553 5.70 -7.83 -13.53
N LEU A 554 5.30 -6.78 -14.24
CA LEU A 554 5.91 -5.46 -14.12
C LEU A 554 5.49 -4.72 -12.84
N GLY A 555 4.48 -5.21 -12.11
CA GLY A 555 4.04 -4.61 -10.83
C GLY A 555 3.63 -3.15 -10.99
N MET A 556 2.98 -2.79 -12.09
CA MET A 556 2.59 -1.39 -12.33
C MET A 556 1.16 -1.16 -11.87
N THR A 557 0.96 -0.04 -11.18
CA THR A 557 -0.36 0.46 -10.83
C THR A 557 -0.78 1.54 -11.82
N PHE A 558 -2.05 1.49 -12.26
CA PHE A 558 -2.59 2.42 -13.25
C PHE A 558 -3.79 3.15 -12.69
N GLU A 559 -3.76 4.48 -12.75
CA GLU A 559 -4.94 5.30 -12.47
C GLU A 559 -5.80 5.46 -13.73
N LYS A 560 -7.10 5.16 -13.62
CA LYS A 560 -8.06 5.47 -14.68
C LYS A 560 -8.22 6.99 -14.76
N ARG A 561 -7.69 7.59 -15.80
CA ARG A 561 -7.92 9.01 -16.06
C ARG A 561 -9.36 9.24 -16.49
N SER A 562 -10.04 10.19 -15.84
CA SER A 562 -11.36 10.63 -16.30
C SER A 562 -11.24 11.26 -17.68
N VAL A 563 -12.12 10.84 -18.59
CA VAL A 563 -12.27 11.52 -19.88
C VAL A 563 -12.87 12.90 -19.58
N GLY A 564 -12.12 13.96 -19.84
CA GLY A 564 -12.58 15.32 -19.58
C GLY A 564 -13.91 15.61 -20.29
N ARG A 565 -14.73 16.50 -19.73
CA ARG A 565 -15.96 16.97 -20.39
C ARG A 565 -15.63 17.43 -21.81
N GLY A 566 -16.51 17.09 -22.77
CA GLY A 566 -16.36 17.44 -24.17
C GLY A 566 -16.02 18.93 -24.34
N LYS A 567 -14.97 19.22 -25.10
CA LYS A 567 -14.57 20.61 -25.41
C LYS A 567 -15.55 21.17 -26.43
N ARG A 568 -15.91 22.46 -26.30
CA ARG A 568 -16.64 23.19 -27.35
C ARG A 568 -15.74 23.27 -28.59
N VAL A 569 -16.27 22.84 -29.73
CA VAL A 569 -15.59 22.90 -31.03
C VAL A 569 -16.34 23.83 -31.98
N LEU A 570 -15.59 24.45 -32.90
CA LEU A 570 -16.18 25.14 -34.04
C LEU A 570 -16.64 24.08 -35.05
N ARG A 571 -17.95 23.99 -35.24
CA ARG A 571 -18.60 22.88 -35.94
C ARG A 571 -18.08 22.67 -37.37
N ALA A 572 -17.95 23.74 -38.16
CA ALA A 572 -17.47 23.64 -39.54
C ALA A 572 -16.01 23.15 -39.62
N ALA A 573 -15.13 23.70 -38.78
CA ALA A 573 -13.73 23.25 -38.70
C ALA A 573 -13.63 21.79 -38.22
N TYR A 574 -14.44 21.40 -37.22
CA TYR A 574 -14.51 20.01 -36.75
C TYR A 574 -14.95 19.04 -37.85
N HIS A 575 -16.04 19.35 -38.56
CA HIS A 575 -16.50 18.51 -39.67
C HIS A 575 -15.48 18.47 -40.80
N ALA A 576 -14.81 19.58 -41.13
CA ALA A 576 -13.74 19.57 -42.13
C ALA A 576 -12.57 18.66 -41.72
N GLY A 577 -12.26 18.58 -40.43
CA GLY A 577 -11.28 17.63 -39.89
C GLY A 577 -11.75 16.19 -39.96
N HIS A 578 -13.01 15.93 -39.63
CA HIS A 578 -13.62 14.61 -39.76
C HIS A 578 -13.73 14.17 -41.23
N GLU A 579 -14.06 15.07 -42.15
CA GLU A 579 -14.09 14.79 -43.59
C GLU A 579 -12.69 14.63 -44.16
N ALA A 580 -11.70 15.37 -43.65
CA ALA A 580 -10.30 15.10 -43.97
C ALA A 580 -9.98 13.65 -43.59
N ALA A 581 -10.41 13.24 -42.39
CA ALA A 581 -10.36 11.85 -41.97
C ALA A 581 -11.09 10.92 -42.95
N ASP A 582 -12.29 11.27 -43.44
CA ASP A 582 -13.12 10.40 -44.27
C ASP A 582 -12.71 10.31 -45.75
N ARG A 583 -12.05 11.31 -46.33
CA ARG A 583 -11.70 11.39 -47.77
C ARG A 583 -10.65 10.33 -48.17
N PHE A 584 -11.16 9.13 -48.41
CA PHE A 584 -10.42 7.88 -48.64
C PHE A 584 -10.95 7.16 -49.89
N GLU A 585 -10.03 6.66 -50.72
CA GLU A 585 -10.24 5.51 -51.61
C GLU A 585 -8.98 4.64 -51.62
N TYR A 586 -9.15 3.34 -51.38
CA TYR A 586 -8.12 2.31 -51.47
C TYR A 586 -7.57 2.19 -52.90
N ARG A 587 -6.25 2.24 -53.08
CA ARG A 587 -5.59 1.80 -54.32
C ARG A 587 -4.65 0.62 -54.02
N PRO A 588 -5.01 -0.61 -54.42
CA PRO A 588 -4.09 -1.73 -54.34
C PRO A 588 -2.98 -1.50 -55.35
N GLY A 589 -1.72 -1.40 -54.90
CA GLY A 589 -0.59 -1.43 -55.82
C GLY A 589 0.65 -0.70 -55.33
N ILE A 590 1.29 -1.21 -54.28
CA ILE A 590 2.75 -1.16 -54.17
C ILE A 590 3.18 -2.53 -53.60
N GLU A 591 3.80 -3.34 -54.47
CA GLU A 591 4.50 -4.58 -54.08
C GLU A 591 5.78 -4.29 -53.29
#